data_AF-A0A1I7X9F3-F1
#
_entry.id   AF-A0A1I7X9F3-F1
#
_cell.length_a   1.000
_cell.length_b   1.000
_cell.length_c   1.000
_cell.angle_alpha   90.00
_cell.angle_beta   90.00
_cell.angle_gamma   90.00
#
_symmetry.space_group_name_H-M   'P 1'
#
loop_
_entity.id
_entity.type
_entity.pdbx_description
1 polymer ?
#
loop_
_entity_poly.entity_id
_entity_poly.type
_entity_poly.pdbx_seq_one_letter_code
_entity_poly.pdbx_strand_id
1 'polypeptide(L)'
;MYDIAVEFKEMSENVGDSLVDEELREGRRERRVKCAPSVAEGIEVIQQTKSRCYAAMKSVERELTRVRSRAIRLECTLKVQRAEGLSDGVNAFRTLVVKDEKRDEEGGGGSRRERVRYAYSWTENEKITAFHCLLRYGRDFEAVAEVLGTKTPDMVKSFYSELKPDIDGILEQSEKNNADLMKKIDLDTELRVESRTPVEVVDLD
;
A
#
# COMPACT_ATOMS: atom_id res chain seq x y z
N MET A 1 -8.34 -24.14 13.69
CA MET A 1 -8.95 -22.86 14.15
C MET A 1 -8.49 -22.47 15.56
N TYR A 2 -7.39 -23.02 16.07
CA TYR A 2 -6.74 -22.59 17.32
C TYR A 2 -5.25 -22.74 17.07
N ASP A 3 -4.52 -21.63 16.91
CA ASP A 3 -3.06 -21.57 17.13
C ASP A 3 -2.42 -20.18 16.89
N ILE A 4 -3.17 -19.16 16.46
CA ILE A 4 -2.63 -17.77 16.35
C ILE A 4 -3.09 -16.87 17.51
N ALA A 5 -4.16 -17.26 18.22
CA ALA A 5 -4.72 -16.47 19.31
C ALA A 5 -3.96 -16.59 20.65
N VAL A 6 -3.14 -17.63 20.83
CA VAL A 6 -2.38 -17.85 22.07
C VAL A 6 -1.12 -16.99 22.10
N GLU A 7 -0.45 -16.83 20.96
CA GLU A 7 0.75 -15.98 20.83
C GLU A 7 0.44 -14.48 20.99
N PHE A 8 -0.78 -14.06 20.64
CA PHE A 8 -1.23 -12.67 20.84
C PHE A 8 -1.58 -12.31 22.29
N LYS A 9 -1.84 -13.31 23.15
CA LYS A 9 -2.15 -13.06 24.57
C LYS A 9 -0.88 -12.95 25.41
N GLU A 10 0.16 -13.73 25.12
CA GLU A 10 1.46 -13.64 25.81
C GLU A 10 2.26 -12.36 25.48
N MET A 11 2.04 -11.76 24.29
CA MET A 11 2.69 -10.50 23.91
C MET A 11 1.94 -9.24 24.38
N SER A 12 0.67 -9.37 24.78
CA SER A 12 -0.15 -8.27 25.28
C SER A 12 -0.03 -8.06 26.79
N GLU A 13 0.38 -9.07 27.56
CA GLU A 13 0.40 -9.02 29.04
C GLU A 13 1.75 -8.61 29.64
N ASN A 14 2.80 -8.39 28.84
CA ASN A 14 4.12 -7.95 29.32
C ASN A 14 4.39 -6.45 29.18
N VAL A 15 3.39 -5.65 28.83
CA VAL A 15 3.44 -4.19 29.05
C VAL A 15 2.86 -3.90 30.43
N GLY A 16 3.56 -4.45 31.44
CA GLY A 16 3.39 -4.09 32.83
C GLY A 16 3.83 -2.65 33.04
N ASP A 17 2.84 -1.78 32.90
CA ASP A 17 2.80 -0.38 33.30
C ASP A 17 3.05 -0.26 34.83
N SER A 18 4.32 -0.20 35.25
CA SER A 18 4.74 0.31 36.56
C SER A 18 6.26 0.45 36.61
N LEU A 19 6.77 1.51 37.25
CA LEU A 19 8.19 1.90 37.38
C LEU A 19 8.80 2.44 36.07
N VAL A 20 9.02 3.74 35.85
CA VAL A 20 9.46 4.83 36.73
C VAL A 20 9.23 6.15 36.00
N ASP A 21 8.15 6.88 36.30
CA ASP A 21 8.00 8.30 35.94
C ASP A 21 8.05 9.17 37.21
N GLU A 22 9.01 8.84 38.09
CA GLU A 22 9.37 9.63 39.27
C GLU A 22 10.86 10.01 39.23
N GLU A 23 11.38 10.39 38.06
CA GLU A 23 12.77 10.90 37.95
C GLU A 23 12.91 12.13 37.04
N LEU A 24 11.79 12.79 36.70
CA LEU A 24 11.77 14.08 35.99
C LEU A 24 11.48 15.27 36.92
N ARG A 25 11.71 15.11 38.23
CA ARG A 25 11.52 16.18 39.21
C ARG A 25 12.59 16.25 40.30
N GLU A 26 13.88 16.19 39.95
CA GLU A 26 14.92 16.67 40.86
C GLU A 26 16.04 17.41 40.11
N GLY A 27 15.76 18.68 39.79
CA GLY A 27 16.81 19.68 39.80
C GLY A 27 17.25 19.94 41.24
N ARG A 28 18.57 20.14 41.43
CA ARG A 28 19.25 20.53 42.68
C ARG A 28 19.12 19.55 43.85
N ARG A 29 20.20 18.80 44.11
CA ARG A 29 20.89 18.75 45.42
C ARG A 29 22.09 17.80 45.34
N GLU A 30 23.28 18.36 45.28
CA GLU A 30 24.48 17.69 45.79
C GLU A 30 24.22 17.32 47.26
N ARG A 31 23.93 16.05 47.53
CA ARG A 31 23.95 15.51 48.89
C ARG A 31 25.01 14.43 48.96
N ARG A 32 26.15 14.83 49.54
CA ARG A 32 27.21 13.96 50.03
C ARG A 32 26.60 12.99 51.05
N VAL A 33 26.30 11.77 50.63
CA VAL A 33 25.86 10.70 51.53
C VAL A 33 27.09 10.23 52.32
N LYS A 34 27.14 10.56 53.61
CA LYS A 34 28.08 9.94 54.56
C LYS A 34 27.45 8.64 55.05
N CYS A 35 27.93 7.50 54.57
CA CYS A 35 27.61 6.19 55.15
C CYS A 35 28.72 5.77 56.13
N ALA A 36 28.29 5.31 57.32
CA ALA A 36 29.14 4.76 58.39
C ALA A 36 29.75 3.40 57.97
N PRO A 37 30.83 2.93 58.62
CA PRO A 37 31.57 1.76 58.15
C PRO A 37 30.87 0.48 58.61
N SER A 38 30.24 -0.23 57.67
CA SER A 38 29.85 -1.62 57.86
C SER A 38 30.76 -2.49 57.00
N VAL A 39 31.49 -3.35 57.68
CA VAL A 39 32.42 -4.33 57.14
C VAL A 39 31.65 -5.33 56.27
N ALA A 40 31.69 -5.15 54.95
CA ALA A 40 31.36 -6.17 53.97
C ALA A 40 32.35 -6.01 52.81
N GLU A 41 33.33 -6.90 52.81
CA GLU A 41 34.45 -6.91 51.89
C GLU A 41 33.97 -7.32 50.48
N GLY A 42 34.16 -6.44 49.50
CA GLY A 42 34.59 -6.88 48.17
C GLY A 42 33.59 -7.03 47.03
N ILE A 43 32.46 -6.30 46.99
CA ILE A 43 31.73 -6.12 45.72
C ILE A 43 31.47 -4.64 45.48
N GLU A 44 32.36 -4.00 44.72
CA GLU A 44 32.15 -2.67 44.18
C GLU A 44 31.27 -2.79 42.92
N VAL A 45 29.98 -2.47 43.06
CA VAL A 45 29.06 -2.40 41.93
C VAL A 45 29.39 -1.12 41.15
N ILE A 46 30.28 -1.25 40.15
CA ILE A 46 30.61 -0.16 39.22
C ILE A 46 29.39 0.05 38.32
N GLN A 47 28.48 0.95 38.70
CA GLN A 47 27.48 1.46 37.76
C GLN A 47 28.19 2.31 36.71
N GLN A 48 28.27 1.80 35.49
CA GLN A 48 28.70 2.62 34.36
C GLN A 48 27.74 3.80 34.23
N THR A 49 28.26 5.02 34.36
CA THR A 49 27.49 6.23 34.13
C THR A 49 27.01 6.22 32.67
N LYS A 50 25.70 6.18 32.46
CA LYS A 50 25.13 6.20 31.12
C LYS A 50 25.50 7.53 30.48
N SER A 51 26.38 7.48 29.49
CA SER A 51 26.83 8.65 28.77
C SER A 51 25.68 9.29 27.99
N ARG A 52 25.82 10.57 27.65
CA ARG A 52 24.88 11.27 26.76
C ARG A 52 24.73 10.57 25.40
N CYS A 53 25.78 9.92 24.89
CA CYS A 53 25.70 9.15 23.64
C CYS A 53 24.86 7.86 23.81
N TYR A 54 24.92 7.19 24.96
CA TYR A 54 24.06 6.04 25.26
C TYR A 54 22.57 6.43 25.28
N ALA A 55 22.24 7.56 25.90
CA ALA A 55 20.87 8.07 25.93
C ALA A 55 20.35 8.43 24.52
N ALA A 56 21.20 9.06 23.70
CA ALA A 56 20.86 9.39 22.30
C ALA A 56 20.65 8.12 21.46
N MET A 57 21.52 7.12 21.59
CA MET A 57 21.39 5.83 20.89
C MET A 57 20.08 5.12 21.27
N LYS A 58 19.76 5.05 22.56
CA LYS A 58 18.49 4.46 23.02
C LYS A 58 17.26 5.23 22.54
N SER A 59 17.35 6.55 22.40
CA SER A 59 16.28 7.35 21.81
C SER A 59 16.04 6.98 20.35
N VAL A 60 17.11 6.84 19.55
CA VAL A 60 17.03 6.45 18.14
C VAL A 60 16.48 5.02 17.99
N GLU A 61 16.88 4.07 18.83
CA GLU A 61 16.33 2.70 18.81
C GLU A 61 14.83 2.65 19.09
N ARG A 62 14.34 3.48 20.02
CA ARG A 62 12.91 3.60 20.30
C ARG A 62 12.15 4.18 19.11
N GLU A 63 12.67 5.24 18.50
CA GLU A 63 12.07 5.83 17.29
C GLU A 63 12.05 4.84 16.13
N LEU A 64 13.14 4.10 15.89
CA LEU A 64 13.20 3.06 14.87
C LEU A 64 12.12 2.00 15.08
N THR A 65 11.91 1.57 16.34
CA THR A 65 10.87 0.61 16.70
C THR A 65 9.47 1.17 16.43
N ARG A 66 9.24 2.44 16.74
CA ARG A 66 7.97 3.15 16.48
C ARG A 66 7.68 3.24 14.98
N VAL A 67 8.68 3.63 14.19
CA VAL A 67 8.56 3.77 12.72
C VAL A 67 8.30 2.41 12.08
N ARG A 68 9.06 1.37 12.45
CA ARG A 68 8.83 -0.01 11.96
C ARG A 68 7.41 -0.49 12.26
N SER A 69 6.95 -0.27 13.48
CA SER A 69 5.58 -0.65 13.89
C SER A 69 4.51 0.10 13.10
N ARG A 70 4.72 1.41 12.82
CA ARG A 70 3.80 2.20 11.98
C ARG A 70 3.76 1.68 10.54
N ALA A 71 4.92 1.37 9.96
CA ALA A 71 5.03 0.84 8.61
C ALA A 71 4.28 -0.49 8.45
N ILE A 72 4.47 -1.43 9.39
CA ILE A 72 3.78 -2.73 9.39
C ILE A 72 2.26 -2.54 9.45
N ARG A 73 1.77 -1.68 10.35
CA ARG A 73 0.33 -1.39 10.46
C ARG A 73 -0.24 -0.81 9.17
N LEU A 74 0.45 0.15 8.56
CA LEU A 74 0.03 0.74 7.30
C LEU A 74 -0.05 -0.31 6.19
N GLU A 75 0.96 -1.18 6.09
CA GLU A 75 0.99 -2.26 5.10
C GLU A 75 -0.19 -3.22 5.29
N CYS A 76 -0.48 -3.61 6.53
CA CYS A 76 -1.66 -4.42 6.85
C CYS A 76 -2.96 -3.72 6.44
N THR A 77 -3.13 -2.44 6.76
CA THR A 77 -4.32 -1.66 6.39
C THR A 77 -4.51 -1.62 4.88
N LEU A 78 -3.44 -1.35 4.11
CA LEU A 78 -3.51 -1.28 2.66
C LEU A 78 -3.83 -2.65 2.03
N LYS A 79 -3.29 -3.74 2.58
CA LYS A 79 -3.62 -5.11 2.15
C LYS A 79 -5.10 -5.43 2.40
N VAL A 80 -5.64 -5.06 3.56
CA VAL A 80 -7.05 -5.24 3.90
C VAL A 80 -7.94 -4.43 2.96
N GLN A 81 -7.67 -3.12 2.78
CA GLN A 81 -8.44 -2.27 1.87
C GLN A 81 -8.46 -2.80 0.42
N ARG A 82 -7.32 -3.32 -0.06
CA ARG A 82 -7.25 -3.95 -1.39
C ARG A 82 -8.10 -5.22 -1.46
N ALA A 83 -8.09 -6.04 -0.41
CA ALA A 83 -8.89 -7.25 -0.36
C ALA A 83 -10.39 -6.94 -0.27
N GLU A 84 -10.79 -5.97 0.56
CA GLU A 84 -12.17 -5.52 0.72
C GLU A 84 -12.74 -4.97 -0.60
N GLY A 85 -12.01 -4.07 -1.27
CA GLY A 85 -12.45 -3.54 -2.58
C GLY A 85 -12.61 -4.61 -3.65
N LEU A 86 -11.78 -5.65 -3.63
CA LEU A 86 -11.92 -6.80 -4.53
C LEU A 86 -13.13 -7.67 -4.16
N SER A 87 -13.32 -7.97 -2.87
CA SER A 87 -14.46 -8.78 -2.41
C SER A 87 -15.80 -8.10 -2.65
N ASP A 88 -15.87 -6.78 -2.51
CA ASP A 88 -17.08 -6.00 -2.74
C ASP A 88 -17.50 -6.07 -4.22
N GLY A 89 -16.54 -5.94 -5.14
CA GLY A 89 -16.80 -6.14 -6.57
C GLY A 89 -17.30 -7.55 -6.90
N VAL A 90 -16.68 -8.58 -6.31
CA VAL A 90 -17.09 -9.99 -6.50
C VAL A 90 -18.48 -10.26 -5.92
N ASN A 91 -18.81 -9.69 -4.76
CA ASN A 91 -20.12 -9.81 -4.12
C ASN A 91 -21.21 -9.07 -4.89
N ALA A 92 -20.91 -7.89 -5.43
CA ALA A 92 -21.82 -7.14 -6.30
C ALA A 92 -22.12 -7.95 -7.56
N PHE A 93 -21.10 -8.54 -8.20
CA PHE A 93 -21.28 -9.40 -9.36
C PHE A 93 -22.13 -10.64 -9.03
N ARG A 94 -21.83 -11.34 -7.93
CA ARG A 94 -22.64 -12.48 -7.45
C ARG A 94 -24.11 -12.09 -7.27
N THR A 95 -24.36 -10.92 -6.68
CA THR A 95 -25.71 -10.42 -6.44
C THR A 95 -26.44 -10.10 -7.75
N LEU A 96 -25.75 -9.50 -8.72
CA LEU A 96 -26.30 -9.22 -10.05
C LEU A 96 -26.64 -10.52 -10.80
N VAL A 97 -25.74 -11.50 -10.80
CA VAL A 97 -25.99 -12.81 -11.44
C VAL A 97 -27.19 -13.52 -10.82
N VAL A 98 -27.27 -13.59 -9.49
CA VAL A 98 -28.41 -14.20 -8.79
C VAL A 98 -29.72 -13.45 -9.06
N LYS A 99 -29.65 -12.12 -9.24
CA LYS A 99 -30.83 -11.29 -9.57
C LYS A 99 -31.30 -11.53 -11.00
N ASP A 100 -30.39 -11.77 -11.94
CA ASP A 100 -30.74 -12.12 -13.31
C ASP A 100 -31.36 -13.53 -13.39
N GLU A 101 -30.83 -14.51 -12.65
CA GLU A 101 -31.42 -15.85 -12.58
C GLU A 101 -32.84 -15.85 -11.97
N LYS A 102 -33.11 -15.02 -10.96
CA LYS A 102 -34.44 -14.91 -10.34
C LYS A 102 -35.46 -14.17 -11.21
N ARG A 103 -35.04 -13.36 -12.17
CA ARG A 103 -35.95 -12.69 -13.12
C ARG A 103 -36.58 -13.68 -14.12
N ASP A 104 -35.99 -14.86 -14.27
CA ASP A 104 -36.46 -15.88 -15.21
C ASP A 104 -37.61 -16.76 -14.64
N GLU A 105 -37.85 -16.76 -13.32
CA GLU A 105 -38.88 -17.64 -12.71
C GLU A 105 -40.25 -16.97 -12.45
N GLU A 106 -40.35 -15.66 -12.27
CA GLU A 106 -41.62 -14.98 -11.92
C GLU A 106 -42.26 -14.14 -13.05
N GLY A 107 -41.68 -14.10 -14.26
CA GLY A 107 -42.14 -13.24 -15.36
C GLY A 107 -42.32 -13.97 -16.68
N GLY A 108 -43.51 -14.55 -16.91
CA GLY A 108 -43.87 -15.10 -18.22
C GLY A 108 -43.85 -14.06 -19.34
N GLY A 109 -43.15 -14.37 -20.43
CA GLY A 109 -43.42 -13.84 -21.77
C GLY A 109 -42.86 -12.46 -22.09
N GLY A 110 -41.56 -12.39 -22.40
CA GLY A 110 -40.97 -11.15 -22.92
C GLY A 110 -39.51 -11.27 -23.36
N SER A 111 -39.24 -12.10 -24.38
CA SER A 111 -38.21 -11.88 -25.41
C SER A 111 -37.21 -10.75 -25.12
N ARG A 112 -35.97 -11.05 -24.69
CA ARG A 112 -34.72 -10.35 -25.07
C ARG A 112 -33.51 -10.93 -24.29
N ARG A 113 -33.07 -12.17 -24.51
CA ARG A 113 -31.89 -12.25 -25.42
C ARG A 113 -32.29 -11.53 -26.69
N GLU A 114 -32.16 -10.20 -26.66
CA GLU A 114 -32.33 -9.39 -27.86
C GLU A 114 -31.40 -10.07 -28.83
N ARG A 115 -31.93 -10.72 -29.87
CA ARG A 115 -31.10 -11.26 -30.93
C ARG A 115 -30.24 -10.07 -31.31
N VAL A 116 -28.97 -10.07 -30.85
CA VAL A 116 -28.21 -8.83 -30.77
C VAL A 116 -28.10 -8.35 -32.19
N ARG A 117 -28.88 -7.33 -32.52
CA ARG A 117 -28.89 -6.81 -33.87
C ARG A 117 -27.61 -6.02 -33.96
N TYR A 118 -26.62 -6.61 -34.62
CA TYR A 118 -25.37 -5.92 -34.91
C TYR A 118 -25.71 -4.64 -35.67
N ALA A 119 -25.49 -3.52 -35.00
CA ALA A 119 -25.77 -2.21 -35.57
C ALA A 119 -24.51 -1.75 -36.30
N TYR A 120 -24.68 -1.32 -37.55
CA TYR A 120 -23.56 -0.78 -38.34
C TYR A 120 -23.14 0.62 -37.87
N SER A 121 -24.04 1.36 -37.23
CA SER A 121 -23.74 2.67 -36.67
C SER A 121 -22.92 2.54 -35.37
N TRP A 122 -21.90 3.38 -35.26
CA TRP A 122 -21.04 3.50 -34.09
C TRP A 122 -21.49 4.67 -33.22
N THR A 123 -21.93 4.37 -32.00
CA THR A 123 -22.17 5.40 -30.97
C THR A 123 -20.86 5.84 -30.35
N GLU A 124 -20.82 7.04 -29.78
CA GLU A 124 -19.60 7.58 -29.16
C GLU A 124 -19.07 6.68 -28.04
N ASN A 125 -19.97 6.15 -27.20
CA ASN A 125 -19.61 5.21 -26.14
C ASN A 125 -19.00 3.92 -26.68
N GLU A 126 -19.52 3.37 -27.78
CA GLU A 126 -18.95 2.19 -28.44
C GLU A 126 -17.56 2.49 -29.01
N LYS A 127 -17.35 3.67 -29.60
CA LYS A 127 -16.03 4.07 -30.14
C LYS A 127 -14.99 4.18 -29.03
N ILE A 128 -15.32 4.86 -27.93
CA ILE A 128 -14.43 5.00 -26.77
C ILE A 128 -14.11 3.62 -26.18
N THR A 129 -15.12 2.77 -26.04
CA THR A 129 -14.95 1.41 -25.50
C THR A 129 -14.08 0.55 -26.41
N ALA A 130 -14.36 0.55 -27.72
CA ALA A 130 -13.58 -0.18 -28.72
C ALA A 130 -12.11 0.29 -28.73
N PHE A 131 -11.89 1.61 -28.67
CA PHE A 131 -10.56 2.20 -28.62
C PHE A 131 -9.77 1.73 -27.39
N HIS A 132 -10.36 1.79 -26.19
CA HIS A 132 -9.71 1.28 -24.98
C HIS A 132 -9.44 -0.22 -25.03
N CYS A 133 -10.35 -1.00 -25.60
CA CYS A 133 -10.16 -2.44 -25.76
C CYS A 133 -9.03 -2.75 -26.76
N LEU A 134 -8.90 -2.00 -27.85
CA LEU A 134 -7.80 -2.13 -28.82
C LEU A 134 -6.45 -1.76 -28.20
N LEU A 135 -6.40 -0.77 -27.30
CA LEU A 135 -5.17 -0.46 -26.55
C LEU A 135 -4.79 -1.57 -25.56
N ARG A 136 -5.77 -2.25 -24.95
CA ARG A 136 -5.54 -3.27 -23.92
C ARG A 136 -5.26 -4.66 -24.50
N TYR A 137 -6.04 -5.08 -25.49
CA TYR A 137 -6.00 -6.42 -26.08
C TYR A 137 -5.26 -6.44 -27.42
N GLY A 138 -4.88 -5.27 -27.97
CA GLY A 138 -4.19 -5.16 -29.24
C GLY A 138 -5.10 -5.52 -30.42
N ARG A 139 -4.66 -6.48 -31.23
CA ARG A 139 -5.35 -6.91 -32.47
C ARG A 139 -6.25 -8.12 -32.26
N ASP A 140 -6.61 -8.43 -31.02
CA ASP A 140 -7.59 -9.46 -30.71
C ASP A 140 -9.02 -8.92 -30.93
N PHE A 141 -9.44 -8.93 -32.19
CA PHE A 141 -10.75 -8.38 -32.58
C PHE A 141 -11.93 -9.20 -32.04
N GLU A 142 -11.71 -10.48 -31.72
CA GLU A 142 -12.74 -11.35 -31.17
C GLU A 142 -13.05 -10.94 -29.72
N ALA A 143 -12.00 -10.77 -28.90
CA ALA A 143 -12.15 -10.29 -27.53
C ALA A 143 -12.77 -8.89 -27.47
N VAL A 144 -12.40 -7.99 -28.39
CA VAL A 144 -12.99 -6.64 -28.47
C VAL A 144 -14.47 -6.70 -28.84
N ALA A 145 -14.84 -7.56 -29.80
CA ALA A 145 -16.23 -7.73 -30.22
C ALA A 145 -17.09 -8.34 -29.10
N GLU A 146 -16.54 -9.29 -28.33
CA GLU A 146 -17.20 -9.88 -27.17
C GLU A 146 -17.50 -8.83 -26.09
N VAL A 147 -16.53 -7.95 -25.78
CA VAL A 147 -16.72 -6.87 -24.80
C VAL A 147 -17.76 -5.85 -25.26
N LEU A 148 -17.81 -5.54 -26.56
CA LEU A 148 -18.81 -4.63 -27.12
C LEU A 148 -20.20 -5.26 -27.15
N GLY A 149 -20.29 -6.56 -27.47
CA GLY A 149 -21.53 -7.32 -27.62
C GLY A 149 -22.39 -6.92 -28.84
N THR A 150 -22.34 -5.67 -29.29
CA THR A 150 -23.18 -5.08 -30.35
C THR A 150 -22.52 -5.01 -31.72
N LYS A 151 -21.24 -5.38 -31.83
CA LYS A 151 -20.42 -5.32 -33.04
C LYS A 151 -19.77 -6.66 -33.33
N THR A 152 -19.60 -6.98 -34.60
CA THR A 152 -18.87 -8.18 -35.03
C THR A 152 -17.36 -7.90 -35.12
N PRO A 153 -16.50 -8.93 -35.03
CA PRO A 153 -15.06 -8.77 -35.17
C PRO A 153 -14.66 -8.10 -36.50
N ASP A 154 -15.40 -8.32 -37.58
CA ASP A 154 -15.15 -7.66 -38.86
C ASP A 154 -15.50 -6.16 -38.85
N MET A 155 -16.56 -5.74 -38.14
CA MET A 155 -16.87 -4.32 -37.94
C MET A 155 -15.76 -3.64 -37.12
N VAL A 156 -15.28 -4.31 -36.07
CA VAL A 156 -14.15 -3.82 -35.25
C VAL A 156 -12.87 -3.72 -36.09
N LYS A 157 -12.63 -4.67 -36.99
CA LYS A 157 -11.48 -4.63 -37.91
C LYS A 157 -11.56 -3.44 -38.86
N SER A 158 -12.73 -3.15 -39.43
CA SER A 158 -12.95 -1.95 -40.26
C SER A 158 -12.68 -0.67 -39.48
N PHE A 159 -13.21 -0.59 -38.25
CA PHE A 159 -12.97 0.54 -37.35
C PHE A 159 -11.49 0.73 -37.00
N TYR A 160 -10.77 -0.37 -36.74
CA TYR A 160 -9.33 -0.34 -36.51
C TYR A 160 -8.56 0.14 -37.74
N SER A 161 -8.95 -0.27 -38.96
CA SER A 161 -8.29 0.18 -40.19
C SER A 161 -8.42 1.70 -40.40
N GLU A 162 -9.56 2.29 -40.06
CA GLU A 162 -9.78 3.74 -40.14
C GLU A 162 -8.94 4.51 -39.10
N LEU A 163 -8.84 3.98 -37.88
CA LEU A 163 -8.15 4.63 -36.76
C LEU A 163 -6.69 4.19 -36.57
N LYS A 164 -6.19 3.32 -37.44
CA LYS A 164 -4.84 2.75 -37.36
C LYS A 164 -3.74 3.79 -37.14
N PRO A 165 -3.67 4.93 -37.89
CA PRO A 165 -2.61 5.90 -37.67
C PRO A 165 -2.68 6.55 -36.29
N ASP A 166 -3.89 6.80 -35.79
CA ASP A 166 -4.11 7.41 -34.47
C ASP A 166 -3.80 6.42 -33.34
N ILE A 167 -4.23 5.16 -33.49
CA ILE A 167 -3.99 4.11 -32.50
C ILE A 167 -2.50 3.78 -32.42
N ASP A 168 -1.83 3.57 -33.56
CA ASP A 168 -0.40 3.27 -33.58
C ASP A 168 0.42 4.46 -33.05
N GLY A 169 0.03 5.70 -33.37
CA GLY A 169 0.65 6.91 -32.83
C GLY A 169 0.45 7.07 -31.31
N ILE A 170 -0.75 6.76 -30.79
CA ILE A 170 -1.03 6.80 -29.35
C ILE A 170 -0.28 5.71 -28.60
N LEU A 171 -0.15 4.50 -29.16
CA LEU A 171 0.65 3.43 -28.57
C LEU A 171 2.11 3.85 -28.44
N GLU A 172 2.71 4.36 -29.53
CA GLU A 172 4.10 4.83 -29.53
C GLU A 172 4.29 6.03 -28.57
N GLN A 173 3.35 6.97 -28.53
CA GLN A 173 3.39 8.09 -27.60
C GLN A 173 3.24 7.62 -26.15
N SER A 174 2.42 6.61 -25.88
CA SER A 174 2.24 6.06 -24.53
C SER A 174 3.51 5.37 -24.05
N GLU A 175 4.18 4.62 -24.91
CA GLU A 175 5.47 3.97 -24.61
C GLU A 175 6.55 5.01 -24.34
N LYS A 176 6.63 6.06 -25.16
CA LYS A 176 7.54 7.21 -24.94
C LYS A 176 7.26 7.91 -23.62
N ASN A 177 6.00 8.24 -23.34
CA ASN A 177 5.61 8.90 -22.10
C ASN A 177 5.93 8.04 -20.87
N ASN A 178 5.69 6.74 -20.95
CA ASN A 178 6.01 5.81 -19.87
C ASN A 178 7.52 5.67 -19.67
N ALA A 179 8.29 5.56 -20.75
CA ALA A 179 9.76 5.52 -20.69
C ALA A 179 10.35 6.82 -20.12
N ASP A 180 9.82 7.98 -20.50
CA ASP A 180 10.24 9.27 -19.97
C ASP A 180 9.87 9.43 -18.49
N LEU A 181 8.70 8.92 -18.08
CA LEU A 181 8.33 8.88 -16.69
C LEU A 181 9.29 8.00 -15.88
N MET A 182 9.65 6.82 -16.40
CA MET A 182 10.65 5.94 -15.78
C MET A 182 12.03 6.58 -15.69
N LYS A 183 12.45 7.35 -16.69
CA LYS A 183 13.74 8.08 -16.67
C LYS A 183 13.76 9.26 -15.71
N LYS A 184 12.62 9.92 -15.49
CA LYS A 184 12.50 11.06 -14.56
C LYS A 184 12.57 10.65 -13.10
N ILE A 185 12.28 9.39 -12.79
CA ILE A 185 12.42 8.85 -11.44
C ILE A 185 13.90 8.54 -11.21
N ASP A 186 14.65 9.53 -10.74
CA ASP A 186 16.00 9.31 -10.23
C ASP A 186 15.92 8.76 -8.80
N LEU A 187 15.89 7.43 -8.71
CA LEU A 187 15.79 6.68 -7.46
C LEU A 187 16.94 7.02 -6.49
N ASP A 188 18.11 7.39 -7.02
CA ASP A 188 19.32 7.65 -6.25
C ASP A 188 19.28 9.02 -5.55
N THR A 189 18.57 9.99 -6.13
CA THR A 189 18.33 11.31 -5.53
C THR A 189 17.25 11.25 -4.45
N GLU A 190 16.17 10.50 -4.64
CA GLU A 190 15.07 10.36 -3.66
C GLU A 190 15.46 9.51 -2.43
N LEU A 191 16.42 8.59 -2.57
CA LEU A 191 16.93 7.75 -1.48
C LEU A 191 18.15 8.34 -0.76
N ARG A 192 18.62 9.53 -1.15
CA ARG A 192 19.65 10.25 -0.40
C ARG A 192 19.10 10.70 0.94
N VAL A 193 19.30 9.85 1.95
CA VAL A 193 19.30 10.28 3.34
C VAL A 193 20.47 11.24 3.49
N GLU A 194 20.18 12.54 3.56
CA GLU A 194 21.17 13.56 3.88
C GLU A 194 21.85 13.18 5.21
N SER A 195 23.08 12.67 5.10
CA SER A 195 23.91 12.38 6.27
C SER A 195 24.17 13.71 6.96
N ARG A 196 23.66 13.84 8.18
CA ARG A 196 23.90 14.99 9.07
C ARG A 196 25.38 15.37 9.03
N THR A 197 25.64 16.66 8.81
CA THR A 197 26.98 17.23 8.78
C THR A 197 27.76 16.84 10.05
N PRO A 198 29.08 16.56 9.92
CA PRO A 198 29.91 16.24 11.08
C PRO A 198 29.91 17.45 12.02
N VAL A 199 29.46 17.23 13.26
CA VAL A 199 29.49 18.24 14.31
C VAL A 199 30.94 18.38 14.76
N GLU A 200 31.57 19.51 14.45
CA GLU A 200 32.88 19.87 15.00
C GLU A 200 32.72 20.06 16.51
N VAL A 201 33.38 19.19 17.28
CA VAL A 201 33.50 19.34 18.73
C VAL A 201 34.61 20.35 18.96
N VAL A 202 34.23 21.57 19.34
CA VAL A 202 35.17 22.59 19.80
C VAL A 202 35.42 22.33 21.28
N ASP A 203 36.64 21.87 21.61
CA ASP A 203 37.10 21.81 22.98
C ASP A 203 37.28 23.26 23.49
N LEU A 204 36.61 23.58 24.58
CA LEU A 204 36.76 24.85 25.30
C LEU A 204 37.72 24.61 26.47
N ASP A 205 38.92 25.18 26.36
CA ASP A 205 39.94 25.26 27.43
C ASP A 205 39.49 26.13 28.62
#